data_AF-A0A954Y8Q4-F1
#
_entry.id   AF-A0A954Y8Q4-F1
#
_cell.length_a   1.000
_cell.length_b   1.000
_cell.length_c   1.000
_cell.angle_alpha   90.00
_cell.angle_beta   90.00
_cell.angle_gamma   90.00
#
_symmetry.space_group_name_H-M   'P 1'
#
loop_
_entity.id
_entity.type
_entity.pdbx_description
1 polymer ?
#
loop_
_entity_poly.entity_id
_entity_poly.type
_entity_poly.pdbx_seq_one_letter_code
_entity_poly.pdbx_strand_id
1 'polypeptide(L)'
;MSETINVGLVGYKFMGRAHSHAYLAVSKFFDSKLTPVMKAVCGRDEPAVRAFAEKWGWESVETDWRKLVERDDIALVDIGTPGSTHAEIAIAAAKAGKHVYCEKPCCHNPAEGEMMVAAARHHRRAVTMGTQRRSSPLFQDAIQRVQNGDLGEVRHSRSWYNNRRGSIGKGKQVAAPDNLDFALWQGPAPRHPYQDNLVHYNW
;
A
#
# COMPACT_ATOMS: atom_id res chain seq x y z
N MET A 1 9.44 11.37 -25.89
CA MET A 1 8.51 10.30 -25.48
C MET A 1 8.68 10.14 -23.98
N SER A 2 7.60 10.03 -23.19
CA SER A 2 7.72 9.71 -21.77
C SER A 2 8.27 8.30 -21.61
N GLU A 3 9.15 8.09 -20.64
CA GLU A 3 9.66 6.76 -20.28
C GLU A 3 8.58 6.02 -19.51
N THR A 4 8.43 4.72 -19.71
CA THR A 4 7.41 3.94 -18.98
C THR A 4 7.96 3.44 -17.66
N ILE A 5 7.10 3.34 -16.65
CA ILE A 5 7.42 2.68 -15.38
C ILE A 5 6.41 1.56 -15.10
N ASN A 6 6.88 0.32 -15.12
CA ASN A 6 6.04 -0.84 -14.85
C ASN A 6 5.79 -0.96 -13.35
N VAL A 7 4.51 -1.01 -13.00
CA VAL A 7 4.02 -1.08 -11.62
C VAL A 7 3.57 -2.50 -11.29
N GLY A 8 3.92 -2.96 -10.10
CA GLY A 8 3.36 -4.15 -9.47
C GLY A 8 2.55 -3.77 -8.24
N LEU A 9 1.24 -4.00 -8.26
CA LEU A 9 0.34 -3.75 -7.12
C LEU A 9 0.22 -4.99 -6.24
N VAL A 10 0.43 -4.88 -4.93
CA VAL A 10 0.19 -5.94 -3.95
C VAL A 10 -0.99 -5.55 -3.07
N GLY A 11 -2.13 -6.23 -3.24
CA GLY A 11 -3.38 -5.92 -2.55
C GLY A 11 -4.40 -5.22 -3.44
N TYR A 12 -5.50 -5.92 -3.74
CA TYR A 12 -6.46 -5.55 -4.79
C TYR A 12 -7.87 -5.22 -4.25
N LYS A 13 -8.01 -5.01 -2.93
CA LYS A 13 -9.29 -4.67 -2.29
C LYS A 13 -9.57 -3.17 -2.39
N PHE A 14 -9.95 -2.47 -1.33
CA PHE A 14 -10.37 -1.07 -1.45
C PHE A 14 -9.25 -0.18 -1.99
N MET A 15 -8.06 -0.23 -1.38
CA MET A 15 -6.93 0.60 -1.82
C MET A 15 -6.44 0.22 -3.21
N GLY A 16 -6.46 -1.07 -3.57
CA GLY A 16 -6.11 -1.51 -4.93
C GLY A 16 -7.00 -0.89 -6.01
N ARG A 17 -8.30 -0.73 -5.76
CA ARG A 17 -9.23 -0.01 -6.66
C ARG A 17 -8.86 1.46 -6.77
N ALA A 18 -8.61 2.12 -5.64
CA ALA A 18 -8.24 3.54 -5.60
C ALA A 18 -6.92 3.80 -6.36
N HIS A 19 -5.93 2.93 -6.18
CA HIS A 19 -4.63 3.05 -6.85
C HIS A 19 -4.72 2.75 -8.34
N SER A 20 -5.47 1.71 -8.74
CA SER A 20 -5.71 1.41 -10.16
C SER A 20 -6.39 2.60 -10.86
N HIS A 21 -7.38 3.22 -10.21
CA HIS A 21 -7.99 4.44 -10.71
C HIS A 21 -6.98 5.59 -10.83
N ALA A 22 -6.12 5.77 -9.82
CA ALA A 22 -5.08 6.79 -9.85
C ALA A 22 -4.10 6.57 -11.01
N TYR A 23 -3.63 5.35 -11.26
CA TYR A 23 -2.74 5.05 -12.39
C TYR A 23 -3.38 5.30 -13.76
N LEU A 24 -4.68 5.01 -13.90
CA LEU A 24 -5.44 5.33 -15.12
C LEU A 24 -5.61 6.85 -15.34
N ALA A 25 -5.61 7.63 -14.27
CA ALA A 25 -5.94 9.05 -14.32
C ALA A 25 -4.72 9.98 -14.21
N VAL A 26 -3.61 9.54 -13.60
CA VAL A 26 -2.49 10.41 -13.20
C VAL A 26 -1.89 11.20 -14.35
N SER A 27 -1.75 10.59 -15.53
CA SER A 27 -1.23 11.24 -16.73
C SER A 27 -2.15 12.33 -17.30
N LYS A 28 -3.42 12.37 -16.87
CA LYS A 28 -4.37 13.42 -17.25
C LYS A 28 -4.24 14.68 -16.39
N PHE A 29 -3.63 14.56 -15.21
CA PHE A 29 -3.49 15.64 -14.25
C PHE A 29 -2.07 16.19 -14.14
N PHE A 30 -1.07 15.36 -14.44
CA PHE A 30 0.33 15.72 -14.28
C PHE A 30 1.13 15.46 -15.56
N ASP A 31 1.86 16.48 -15.99
CA ASP A 31 2.89 16.35 -17.03
C ASP A 31 4.11 15.63 -16.45
N SER A 32 4.03 14.31 -16.43
CA SER A 32 5.10 13.43 -15.91
C SER A 32 6.05 13.00 -17.02
N LYS A 33 7.34 12.94 -16.69
CA LYS A 33 8.35 12.27 -17.54
C LYS A 33 8.14 10.76 -17.62
N LEU A 34 7.45 10.20 -16.63
CA LEU A 34 7.15 8.78 -16.50
C LEU A 34 5.67 8.47 -16.73
N THR A 35 5.37 7.49 -17.58
CA THR A 35 4.02 6.94 -17.75
C THR A 35 3.91 5.60 -17.02
N PRO A 36 3.03 5.45 -16.02
CA PRO A 36 2.86 4.17 -15.34
C PRO A 36 2.18 3.15 -16.25
N VAL A 37 2.65 1.90 -16.17
CA VAL A 37 2.03 0.73 -16.79
C VAL A 37 1.58 -0.21 -15.68
N MET A 38 0.29 -0.55 -15.67
CA MET A 38 -0.30 -1.48 -14.71
C MET A 38 0.08 -2.92 -15.06
N LYS A 39 1.32 -3.31 -14.71
CA LYS A 39 1.97 -4.52 -15.22
C LYS A 39 1.50 -5.81 -14.55
N ALA A 40 1.46 -5.83 -13.23
CA ALA A 40 1.03 -7.00 -12.47
C ALA A 40 0.27 -6.62 -11.20
N VAL A 41 -0.76 -7.38 -10.87
CA VAL A 41 -1.46 -7.27 -9.58
C VAL A 41 -1.37 -8.59 -8.82
N CYS A 42 -1.07 -8.50 -7.52
CA CYS A 42 -0.89 -9.62 -6.63
C CYS A 42 -2.01 -9.74 -5.61
N GLY A 43 -2.54 -10.95 -5.45
CA GLY A 43 -3.58 -11.29 -4.51
C GLY A 43 -3.64 -12.80 -4.23
N ARG A 44 -3.89 -13.17 -2.98
CA ARG A 44 -3.86 -14.58 -2.52
C ARG A 44 -5.01 -15.44 -3.05
N ASP A 45 -6.10 -14.84 -3.47
CA ASP A 45 -7.28 -15.51 -4.04
C ASP A 45 -7.21 -15.34 -5.57
N GLU A 46 -6.79 -16.41 -6.25
CA GLU A 46 -6.51 -16.41 -7.68
C GLU A 46 -7.73 -16.02 -8.54
N PRO A 47 -8.92 -16.62 -8.36
CA PRO A 47 -10.12 -16.18 -9.08
C PRO A 47 -10.41 -14.68 -8.86
N ALA A 48 -10.32 -14.20 -7.62
CA ALA A 48 -10.65 -12.82 -7.31
C ALA A 48 -9.62 -11.81 -7.85
N VAL A 49 -8.33 -12.13 -7.83
CA VAL A 49 -7.29 -11.24 -8.39
C VAL A 49 -7.32 -11.24 -9.92
N ARG A 50 -7.64 -12.37 -10.58
CA ARG A 50 -7.88 -12.41 -12.04
C ARG A 50 -9.05 -11.53 -12.45
N ALA A 51 -10.19 -11.67 -11.78
CA ALA A 51 -11.36 -10.82 -12.04
C ALA A 51 -11.07 -9.33 -11.80
N PHE A 52 -10.24 -9.02 -10.80
CA PHE A 52 -9.79 -7.65 -10.56
C PHE A 52 -8.88 -7.14 -11.70
N ALA A 53 -7.91 -7.94 -12.13
CA ALA A 53 -6.97 -7.57 -13.19
C ALA A 53 -7.70 -7.27 -14.51
N GLU A 54 -8.64 -8.14 -14.91
CA GLU A 54 -9.47 -7.95 -16.10
C GLU A 54 -10.29 -6.66 -16.00
N LYS A 55 -10.94 -6.42 -14.86
CA LYS A 55 -11.79 -5.24 -14.65
C LYS A 55 -11.01 -3.92 -14.69
N TRP A 56 -9.80 -3.90 -14.12
CA TRP A 56 -9.01 -2.68 -13.94
C TRP A 56 -7.91 -2.49 -14.98
N GLY A 57 -7.67 -3.47 -15.84
CA GLY A 57 -6.68 -3.40 -16.93
C GLY A 57 -5.24 -3.70 -16.49
N TRP A 58 -5.05 -4.61 -15.54
CA TRP A 58 -3.71 -5.11 -15.20
C TRP A 58 -3.29 -6.23 -16.15
N GLU A 59 -2.07 -6.18 -16.69
CA GLU A 59 -1.63 -7.10 -17.75
C GLU A 59 -1.44 -8.55 -17.26
N SER A 60 -1.13 -8.75 -15.98
CA SER A 60 -0.86 -10.08 -15.41
C SER A 60 -1.21 -10.15 -13.93
N VAL A 61 -1.28 -11.37 -13.40
CA VAL A 61 -1.58 -11.64 -11.98
C VAL A 61 -0.48 -12.47 -11.32
N GLU A 62 -0.29 -12.24 -10.03
CA GLU A 62 0.52 -13.08 -9.16
C GLU A 62 -0.29 -13.48 -7.92
N THR A 63 0.00 -14.64 -7.34
CA THR A 63 -0.63 -15.09 -6.08
C THR A 63 0.30 -15.02 -4.87
N ASP A 64 1.59 -14.83 -5.12
CA ASP A 64 2.62 -14.61 -4.11
C ASP A 64 3.34 -13.29 -4.41
N TRP A 65 3.38 -12.39 -3.42
CA TRP A 65 4.02 -11.09 -3.57
C TRP A 65 5.53 -11.22 -3.77
N ARG A 66 6.16 -12.31 -3.29
CA ARG A 66 7.59 -12.56 -3.47
C ARG A 66 7.92 -12.70 -4.95
N LYS A 67 7.12 -13.47 -5.69
CA LYS A 67 7.24 -13.61 -7.15
C LYS A 67 7.08 -12.27 -7.86
N LEU A 68 6.09 -11.46 -7.46
CA LEU A 68 5.92 -10.10 -8.00
C LEU A 68 7.15 -9.22 -7.74
N VAL A 69 7.73 -9.31 -6.54
CA VAL A 69 8.96 -8.59 -6.17
C VAL A 69 10.21 -9.15 -6.86
N GLU A 70 10.21 -10.37 -7.36
CA GLU A 70 11.37 -10.93 -8.09
C GLU A 70 11.32 -10.65 -9.59
N ARG A 71 10.20 -10.14 -10.12
CA ARG A 71 10.05 -9.86 -11.55
C ARG A 71 10.96 -8.74 -12.05
N ASP A 72 11.77 -9.04 -13.07
CA ASP A 72 12.67 -8.07 -13.70
C ASP A 72 11.93 -6.96 -14.47
N ASP A 73 10.68 -7.23 -14.89
CA ASP A 73 9.87 -6.28 -15.65
C ASP A 73 9.12 -5.27 -14.76
N ILE A 74 9.30 -5.28 -13.43
CA ILE A 74 8.65 -4.35 -12.49
C ILE A 74 9.67 -3.42 -11.85
N ALA A 75 9.42 -2.11 -11.95
CA ALA A 75 10.28 -1.06 -11.41
C ALA A 75 9.71 -0.40 -10.14
N LEU A 76 8.39 -0.40 -9.97
CA LEU A 76 7.68 0.16 -8.81
C LEU A 76 6.78 -0.90 -8.18
N VAL A 77 6.91 -1.11 -6.87
CA VAL A 77 5.97 -1.92 -6.08
C VAL A 77 5.04 -1.00 -5.29
N ASP A 78 3.75 -1.16 -5.51
CA ASP A 78 2.68 -0.46 -4.81
C ASP A 78 2.01 -1.40 -3.80
N ILE A 79 2.06 -1.06 -2.51
CA ILE A 79 1.64 -1.92 -1.41
C ILE A 79 0.32 -1.40 -0.83
N GLY A 80 -0.78 -2.07 -1.16
CA GLY A 80 -2.13 -1.87 -0.63
C GLY A 80 -2.60 -3.02 0.27
N THR A 81 -1.67 -3.75 0.91
CA THR A 81 -1.97 -4.87 1.83
C THR A 81 -2.37 -4.39 3.23
N PRO A 82 -2.80 -5.28 4.16
CA PRO A 82 -2.88 -4.93 5.58
C PRO A 82 -1.52 -4.49 6.15
N GLY A 83 -1.52 -3.57 7.11
CA GLY A 83 -0.31 -2.93 7.64
C GLY A 83 0.74 -3.89 8.24
N SER A 84 0.34 -5.10 8.64
CA SER A 84 1.26 -6.12 9.18
C SER A 84 2.25 -6.68 8.16
N THR A 85 2.00 -6.53 6.86
CA THR A 85 2.89 -7.03 5.80
C THR A 85 3.67 -5.94 5.08
N HIS A 86 3.41 -4.67 5.39
CA HIS A 86 3.98 -3.53 4.66
C HIS A 86 5.51 -3.49 4.72
N ALA A 87 6.07 -3.58 5.92
CA ALA A 87 7.51 -3.46 6.12
C ALA A 87 8.29 -4.59 5.43
N GLU A 88 7.82 -5.84 5.54
CA GLU A 88 8.45 -7.00 4.88
C GLU A 88 8.49 -6.82 3.37
N ILE A 89 7.34 -6.47 2.76
CA ILE A 89 7.23 -6.30 1.31
C ILE A 89 8.07 -5.11 0.84
N ALA A 90 8.03 -3.98 1.55
CA ALA A 90 8.76 -2.77 1.18
C ALA A 90 10.29 -2.99 1.24
N ILE A 91 10.78 -3.65 2.29
CA ILE A 91 12.21 -3.98 2.43
C ILE A 91 12.64 -4.94 1.33
N ALA A 92 11.84 -5.97 1.04
CA ALA A 92 12.13 -6.93 -0.03
C ALA A 92 12.15 -6.25 -1.41
N ALA A 93 11.18 -5.39 -1.71
CA ALA A 93 11.12 -4.63 -2.95
C ALA A 93 12.33 -3.70 -3.10
N ALA A 94 12.72 -2.99 -2.04
CA ALA A 94 13.91 -2.14 -2.06
C ALA A 94 15.19 -2.96 -2.30
N LYS A 95 15.33 -4.12 -1.64
CA LYS A 95 16.44 -5.07 -1.87
C LYS A 95 16.50 -5.57 -3.30
N ALA A 96 15.35 -5.82 -3.92
CA ALA A 96 15.22 -6.22 -5.32
C ALA A 96 15.38 -5.06 -6.31
N GLY A 97 15.84 -3.88 -5.88
CA GLY A 97 16.12 -2.76 -6.75
C GLY A 97 14.88 -1.98 -7.20
N LYS A 98 13.73 -2.16 -6.55
CA LYS A 98 12.47 -1.52 -6.90
C LYS A 98 12.18 -0.28 -6.07
N HIS A 99 11.49 0.68 -6.67
CA HIS A 99 10.86 1.78 -5.95
C HIS A 99 9.63 1.26 -5.20
N VAL A 100 9.22 1.95 -4.13
CA VAL A 100 8.09 1.51 -3.31
C VAL A 100 7.14 2.68 -3.02
N TYR A 101 5.85 2.44 -3.26
CA TYR A 101 4.76 3.22 -2.68
C TYR A 101 4.03 2.31 -1.68
N CYS A 102 3.90 2.74 -0.43
CA CYS A 102 3.33 1.91 0.64
C CYS A 102 2.15 2.61 1.30
N GLU A 103 0.97 1.97 1.39
CA GLU A 103 -0.17 2.59 2.02
C GLU A 103 0.04 2.92 3.51
N LYS A 104 -0.76 3.85 4.03
CA LYS A 104 -0.81 4.10 5.48
C LYS A 104 -1.66 3.04 6.20
N PRO A 105 -1.34 2.66 7.43
CA PRO A 105 -0.09 2.97 8.16
C PRO A 105 1.09 2.20 7.56
N CYS A 106 2.27 2.82 7.46
CA CYS A 106 3.42 2.20 6.76
C CYS A 106 3.96 0.91 7.39
N CYS A 107 3.73 0.72 8.69
CA CYS A 107 4.27 -0.41 9.45
C CYS A 107 3.50 -0.57 10.76
N HIS A 108 3.75 -1.68 11.45
CA HIS A 108 3.11 -1.99 12.72
C HIS A 108 3.71 -1.22 13.90
N ASN A 109 5.02 -0.94 13.86
CA ASN A 109 5.75 -0.27 14.92
C ASN A 109 6.90 0.62 14.38
N PRO A 110 7.41 1.59 15.17
CA PRO A 110 8.47 2.49 14.70
C PRO A 110 9.76 1.80 14.25
N ALA A 111 10.15 0.69 14.87
CA ALA A 111 11.38 -0.03 14.52
C ALA A 111 11.31 -0.61 13.10
N GLU A 112 10.15 -1.13 12.67
CA GLU A 112 9.92 -1.53 11.28
C GLU A 112 10.09 -0.34 10.31
N GLY A 113 9.61 0.85 10.70
CA GLY A 113 9.81 2.06 9.92
C GLY A 113 11.28 2.44 9.76
N GLU A 114 12.08 2.33 10.82
CA GLU A 114 13.54 2.54 10.76
C GLU A 114 14.22 1.54 9.83
N MET A 115 13.80 0.26 9.85
CA MET A 115 14.30 -0.76 8.94
C MET A 115 13.94 -0.46 7.48
N MET A 116 12.73 0.02 7.20
CA MET A 116 12.33 0.45 5.85
C MET A 116 13.18 1.62 5.36
N VAL A 117 13.44 2.62 6.20
CA VAL A 117 14.31 3.76 5.88
C VAL A 117 15.74 3.30 5.61
N ALA A 118 16.27 2.40 6.44
CA ALA A 118 17.61 1.83 6.25
C ALA A 118 17.72 1.08 4.90
N ALA A 119 16.73 0.23 4.58
CA ALA A 119 16.69 -0.48 3.30
C ALA A 119 16.59 0.48 2.10
N ALA A 120 15.71 1.48 2.17
CA ALA A 120 15.56 2.48 1.11
C ALA A 120 16.87 3.21 0.82
N ARG A 121 17.58 3.65 1.87
CA ARG A 121 18.87 4.34 1.77
C ARG A 121 19.97 3.43 1.23
N HIS A 122 20.09 2.22 1.80
CA HIS A 122 21.11 1.25 1.41
C HIS A 122 21.01 0.87 -0.08
N HIS A 123 19.80 0.59 -0.56
CA HIS A 123 19.55 0.20 -1.95
C HIS A 123 19.30 1.38 -2.90
N ARG A 124 19.41 2.62 -2.40
CA ARG A 124 19.21 3.86 -3.16
C ARG A 124 17.87 3.86 -3.91
N ARG A 125 16.80 3.50 -3.22
CA ARG A 125 15.44 3.42 -3.76
C ARG A 125 14.55 4.51 -3.16
N ALA A 126 13.75 5.14 -4.02
CA ALA A 126 12.64 5.96 -3.56
C ALA A 126 11.58 5.07 -2.89
N VAL A 127 11.34 5.32 -1.60
CA VAL A 127 10.29 4.69 -0.81
C VAL A 127 9.44 5.79 -0.20
N THR A 128 8.15 5.78 -0.48
CA THR A 128 7.19 6.74 0.07
C THR A 128 5.99 6.05 0.68
N MET A 129 5.33 6.73 1.61
CA MET A 129 4.09 6.28 2.21
C MET A 129 2.90 7.07 1.65
N GLY A 130 1.74 6.42 1.55
CA GLY A 130 0.45 7.01 1.21
C GLY A 130 -0.11 7.97 2.25
N THR A 131 0.65 9.00 2.61
CA THR A 131 0.18 10.15 3.39
C THR A 131 -0.46 11.19 2.48
N GLN A 132 -1.53 10.81 1.77
CA GLN A 132 -2.13 11.58 0.67
C GLN A 132 -2.45 13.03 1.03
N ARG A 133 -2.81 13.32 2.29
CA ARG A 133 -3.07 14.70 2.73
C ARG A 133 -1.84 15.61 2.58
N ARG A 134 -0.62 15.09 2.73
CA ARG A 134 0.62 15.88 2.56
C ARG A 134 0.88 16.30 1.10
N SER A 135 0.23 15.62 0.14
CA SER A 135 0.32 15.96 -1.29
C SER A 135 -0.81 16.87 -1.76
N SER A 136 -1.76 17.21 -0.89
CA SER A 136 -2.87 18.10 -1.23
C SER A 136 -2.41 19.56 -1.19
N PRO A 137 -2.67 20.36 -2.26
CA PRO A 137 -2.33 21.77 -2.27
C PRO A 137 -2.92 22.56 -1.11
N LEU A 138 -4.13 22.20 -0.67
CA LEU A 138 -4.80 22.82 0.48
C LEU A 138 -3.99 22.67 1.76
N PHE A 139 -3.52 21.44 2.05
CA PHE A 139 -2.76 21.18 3.27
C PHE A 139 -1.33 21.73 3.18
N GLN A 140 -0.74 21.75 1.98
CA GLN A 140 0.56 22.37 1.76
C GLN A 140 0.50 23.89 2.02
N ASP A 141 -0.50 24.59 1.48
CA ASP A 141 -0.73 26.02 1.75
C ASP A 141 -0.99 26.26 3.24
N ALA A 142 -1.87 25.47 3.86
CA ALA A 142 -2.17 25.61 5.29
C ALA A 142 -0.92 25.47 6.18
N ILE A 143 -0.05 24.49 5.91
CA ILE A 143 1.21 24.31 6.64
C ILE A 143 2.18 25.46 6.36
N GLN A 144 2.27 25.94 5.12
CA GLN A 144 3.13 27.07 4.78
C GLN A 144 2.72 28.33 5.54
N ARG A 145 1.42 28.63 5.64
CA ARG A 145 0.88 29.76 6.42
C ARG A 145 1.22 29.65 7.91
N VAL A 146 1.14 28.44 8.47
CA VAL A 146 1.58 28.19 9.86
C VAL A 146 3.07 28.49 10.02
N GLN A 147 3.92 28.01 9.10
CA GLN A 147 5.37 28.20 9.14
C GLN A 147 5.79 29.66 8.93
N ASN A 148 5.04 30.41 8.10
CA ASN A 148 5.27 31.83 7.85
C ASN A 148 4.87 32.73 9.03
N GLY A 149 4.18 32.18 10.03
CA GLY A 149 3.70 32.94 11.18
C GLY A 149 2.40 33.70 10.91
N ASP A 150 1.65 33.36 9.85
CA ASP A 150 0.41 34.04 9.47
C ASP A 150 -0.68 33.94 10.56
N LEU A 151 -0.59 32.91 11.41
CA LEU A 151 -1.49 32.70 12.55
C LEU A 151 -1.02 33.37 13.85
N GLY A 152 0.15 34.03 13.82
CA GLY A 152 0.85 34.48 15.03
C GLY A 152 1.37 33.30 15.86
N GLU A 153 1.53 33.52 17.17
CA GLU A 153 2.04 32.49 18.08
C GLU A 153 0.95 31.46 18.42
N VAL A 154 1.09 30.25 17.88
CA VAL A 154 0.16 29.14 18.14
C VAL A 154 0.37 28.62 19.57
N ARG A 155 -0.56 28.95 20.47
CA ARG A 155 -0.53 28.49 21.88
C ARG A 155 -1.24 27.15 22.12
N HIS A 156 -2.21 26.80 21.29
CA HIS A 156 -3.00 25.58 21.44
C HIS A 156 -3.55 25.11 20.10
N SER A 157 -3.53 23.79 19.87
CA SER A 157 -4.23 23.15 18.76
C SER A 157 -4.99 21.94 19.30
N ARG A 158 -6.21 21.74 18.79
CA ARG A 158 -7.10 20.66 19.19
C ARG A 158 -7.77 20.09 17.96
N SER A 159 -7.70 18.77 17.83
CA SER A 159 -8.33 18.06 16.73
C SER A 159 -9.06 16.82 17.26
N TRP A 160 -10.09 16.41 16.52
CA TRP A 160 -10.93 15.27 16.85
C TRP A 160 -11.06 14.39 15.63
N TYR A 161 -10.91 13.09 15.83
CA TYR A 161 -11.25 12.11 14.81
C TYR A 161 -12.58 11.47 15.19
N ASN A 162 -13.63 11.73 14.41
CA ASN A 162 -14.91 11.07 14.56
C ASN A 162 -15.09 10.09 13.39
N ASN A 163 -15.17 8.80 13.70
CA ASN A 163 -15.45 7.75 12.73
C ASN A 163 -16.63 6.91 13.23
N ARG A 164 -17.57 6.63 12.33
CA ARG A 164 -18.75 5.79 12.60
C ARG A 164 -18.48 4.29 12.41
N ARG A 165 -17.23 3.90 12.14
CA ARG A 165 -16.85 2.50 11.97
C ARG A 165 -17.05 1.73 13.28
N GLY A 166 -17.93 0.73 13.24
CA GLY A 166 -18.14 -0.22 14.32
C GLY A 166 -16.99 -1.22 14.49
N SER A 167 -16.97 -1.91 15.62
CA SER A 167 -16.05 -3.02 15.89
C SER A 167 -16.30 -4.18 14.92
N ILE A 168 -15.25 -4.95 14.58
CA ILE A 168 -15.39 -6.24 13.87
C ILE A 168 -15.97 -7.34 14.78
N GLY A 169 -16.23 -7.03 16.05
CA GLY A 169 -16.76 -7.97 17.03
C GLY A 169 -15.71 -8.97 17.54
N LYS A 170 -16.19 -10.01 18.24
CA LYS A 170 -15.39 -11.17 18.65
C LYS A 170 -15.74 -12.31 17.70
N GLY A 171 -14.75 -12.83 16.96
CA GLY A 171 -14.94 -13.95 16.05
C GLY A 171 -14.98 -15.29 16.78
N LYS A 172 -15.46 -16.32 16.09
CA LYS A 172 -15.39 -17.72 16.54
C LYS A 172 -14.18 -18.39 15.91
N GLN A 173 -13.47 -19.21 16.68
CA GLN A 173 -12.41 -20.05 16.14
C GLN A 173 -13.03 -21.12 15.23
N VAL A 174 -12.65 -21.12 13.96
CA VAL A 174 -13.10 -22.07 12.94
C VAL A 174 -11.91 -22.49 12.07
N ALA A 175 -12.08 -23.52 11.22
CA ALA A 175 -11.05 -23.88 10.25
C ALA A 175 -10.86 -22.74 9.23
N ALA A 176 -9.61 -22.53 8.79
CA ALA A 176 -9.34 -21.60 7.70
C ALA A 176 -9.99 -22.13 6.40
N PRO A 177 -10.54 -21.25 5.54
CA PRO A 177 -11.05 -21.66 4.24
C PRO A 177 -9.97 -22.31 3.38
N ASP A 178 -10.32 -23.35 2.60
CA ASP A 178 -9.37 -24.09 1.74
C ASP A 178 -8.69 -23.21 0.69
N ASN A 179 -9.35 -22.13 0.29
CA ASN A 179 -8.83 -21.14 -0.67
C ASN A 179 -7.99 -20.03 -0.02
N LEU A 180 -7.65 -20.14 1.27
CA LEU A 180 -6.84 -19.18 2.01
C LEU A 180 -5.58 -19.83 2.57
N ASP A 181 -4.42 -19.44 2.04
CA ASP A 181 -3.15 -19.66 2.74
C ASP A 181 -3.08 -18.74 3.99
N PHE A 182 -3.53 -19.29 5.12
CA PHE A 182 -3.60 -18.54 6.37
C PHE A 182 -2.24 -18.35 7.03
N ALA A 183 -1.25 -19.21 6.73
CA ALA A 183 0.11 -19.03 7.22
C ALA A 183 0.77 -17.82 6.54
N LEU A 184 0.61 -17.70 5.21
CA LEU A 184 1.00 -16.52 4.46
C LEU A 184 0.19 -15.29 4.88
N TRP A 185 -1.10 -15.44 5.20
CA TRP A 185 -1.95 -14.32 5.60
C TRP A 185 -1.49 -13.63 6.88
N GLN A 186 -1.11 -14.41 7.88
CA GLN A 186 -0.62 -13.90 9.16
C GLN A 186 0.73 -13.18 9.03
N GLY A 187 1.49 -13.47 7.97
CA GLY A 187 2.80 -12.87 7.73
C GLY A 187 3.73 -13.07 8.93
N PRO A 188 4.37 -12.01 9.44
CA PRO A 188 5.31 -12.08 10.57
C PRO A 188 4.62 -12.11 11.95
N ALA A 189 3.29 -12.02 12.02
CA ALA A 189 2.58 -12.03 13.30
C ALA A 189 2.73 -13.39 14.02
N PRO A 190 2.65 -13.41 15.37
CA PRO A 190 2.53 -14.65 16.12
C PRO A 190 1.39 -15.52 15.58
N ARG A 191 1.60 -16.84 15.55
CA ARG A 191 0.61 -17.77 14.99
C ARG A 191 -0.61 -17.87 15.90
N HIS A 192 -1.77 -17.65 15.32
CA HIS A 192 -3.06 -17.77 15.97
C HIS A 192 -3.98 -18.69 15.17
N PRO A 193 -4.95 -19.36 15.81
CA PRO A 193 -6.04 -20.04 15.11
C PRO A 193 -6.85 -19.06 14.27
N TYR A 194 -7.42 -19.54 13.17
CA TYR A 194 -8.29 -18.74 12.32
C TYR A 194 -9.58 -18.37 13.06
N GLN A 195 -10.06 -17.14 12.86
CA GLN A 195 -11.36 -16.67 13.31
C GLN A 195 -12.20 -16.19 12.12
N ASP A 196 -13.50 -16.47 12.17
CA ASP A 196 -14.46 -16.20 11.11
C ASP A 196 -14.60 -14.72 10.70
N ASN A 197 -14.12 -13.79 11.52
CA ASN A 197 -14.23 -12.34 11.29
C ASN A 197 -12.91 -11.66 10.86
N LEU A 198 -11.83 -12.41 10.59
CA LEU A 198 -10.52 -11.83 10.19
C LEU A 198 -10.45 -11.49 8.70
N VAL A 199 -11.00 -12.36 7.86
CA VAL A 199 -10.94 -12.25 6.40
C VAL A 199 -12.25 -11.68 5.87
N HIS A 200 -12.20 -11.05 4.70
CA HIS A 200 -13.31 -10.32 4.06
C HIS A 200 -13.73 -9.01 4.74
N TYR A 201 -13.03 -8.57 5.80
CA TYR A 201 -13.10 -7.17 6.21
C TYR A 201 -12.61 -6.27 5.05
N ASN A 202 -13.33 -5.15 4.81
CA ASN A 202 -12.99 -4.16 3.79
C ASN A 202 -11.71 -3.40 4.20
N TRP A 203 -10.55 -3.98 3.85
CA TRP A 203 -9.25 -3.33 3.82
C TRP A 203 -9.02 -2.63 2.47
#